data_AF-A0A7W8FDR1-F1
#
_entry.id   AF-A0A7W8FDR1-F1
#
_cell.length_a   1.000
_cell.length_b   1.000
_cell.length_c   1.000
_cell.angle_alpha   90.00
_cell.angle_beta   90.00
_cell.angle_gamma   90.00
#
_symmetry.space_group_name_H-M   'P 1'
#
loop_
_entity.id
_entity.type
_entity.pdbx_description
1 polymer ?
#
loop_
_entity_poly.entity_id
_entity_poly.type
_entity_poly.pdbx_seq_one_letter_code
_entity_poly.pdbx_strand_id
1 'polypeptide(L)'
;MMRIYWLRLAPVFMGIFVLAWFVPQTYLRSTRAEYYQVSGMYSPVFKEFVLWETGSSLFIFKREDGTRLSLREGRMATPFSFPKDIEKWGGFPLEIDGQTITYTDAQENAWARVNPRAVMLPMSRVQVLMESAPETSSYKLPPDIMLVDDNALRFVDCATGKENPAKGKVFTAALNDAGVHFPLQAAASNPDPYKGHDEGMFFVDASGALFQLRMVKGQPLCRNTGHKISGKPLFIDVKEKRNSDFLGVIATDNGLFLNLRNTEPLRLPVSYEPGTQSVSLWITPLDATITVKGLGPENQRQAFMVATDNKFRVLRNLDLNTPPAVLDRQQNLQRGLSLLTPFSIVQFEPHIPGTVLHVRPAQYPLLALAGCVLSSIVLLVVRRRARATHGVGSLLRWTWPELVLTLTLGLPALLMLLLMGPLTRPSPPCCSVE
;
A
#
# COMPACT_ATOMS: atom_id res chain seq x y z
N MET A 1 -3.12 -54.08 14.50
CA MET A 1 -3.86 -52.83 14.80
C MET A 1 -2.93 -51.62 14.58
N MET A 2 -3.42 -50.46 14.15
CA MET A 2 -2.61 -49.25 13.93
C MET A 2 -2.83 -48.28 15.07
N ARG A 3 -1.75 -47.75 15.67
CA ARG A 3 -1.83 -46.70 16.70
C ARG A 3 -1.40 -45.36 16.11
N ILE A 4 -2.24 -44.34 16.31
CA ILE A 4 -1.97 -42.94 15.94
C ILE A 4 -1.40 -42.22 17.17
N TYR A 5 -0.33 -41.45 16.98
CA TYR A 5 0.23 -40.61 18.03
C TYR A 5 -0.54 -39.28 18.15
N TRP A 6 -1.62 -39.26 18.93
CA TRP A 6 -2.42 -38.05 19.15
C TRP A 6 -1.60 -36.85 19.64
N LEU A 7 -0.64 -37.09 20.55
CA LEU A 7 0.27 -36.06 21.07
C LEU A 7 1.18 -35.43 20.00
N ARG A 8 1.39 -36.09 18.86
CA ARG A 8 2.21 -35.57 17.75
C ARG A 8 1.43 -34.75 16.74
N LEU A 9 0.10 -34.79 16.77
CA LEU A 9 -0.71 -34.06 15.80
C LEU A 9 -0.54 -32.55 15.98
N ALA A 10 -0.64 -32.04 17.21
CA ALA A 10 -0.52 -30.61 17.49
C ALA A 10 0.79 -29.99 16.94
N PRO A 11 2.00 -30.52 17.24
CA PRO A 11 3.23 -29.95 16.69
C PRO A 11 3.35 -30.16 15.17
N VAL A 12 2.82 -31.25 14.61
CA VAL A 12 2.82 -31.46 13.15
C VAL A 12 1.93 -30.44 12.44
N PHE A 13 0.70 -30.23 12.89
CA PHE A 13 -0.20 -29.24 12.29
C PHE A 13 0.31 -27.81 12.48
N MET A 14 0.87 -27.47 13.64
CA MET A 14 1.49 -26.17 13.86
C MET A 14 2.66 -25.94 12.90
N GLY A 15 3.54 -26.94 12.73
CA GLY A 15 4.64 -26.82 11.78
C GLY A 15 4.18 -26.77 10.32
N ILE A 16 3.10 -27.47 9.95
CA ILE A 16 2.50 -27.34 8.61
C ILE A 16 1.99 -25.92 8.39
N PHE A 17 1.32 -25.32 9.38
CA PHE A 17 0.86 -23.94 9.30
C PHE A 17 2.03 -22.96 9.11
N VAL A 18 3.10 -23.13 9.88
CA VAL A 18 4.33 -22.32 9.73
C VAL A 18 4.94 -22.52 8.34
N LEU A 19 5.05 -23.75 7.83
CA LEU A 19 5.60 -24.02 6.50
C LEU A 19 4.69 -23.53 5.36
N ALA A 20 3.37 -23.55 5.53
CA ALA A 20 2.43 -23.01 4.54
C ALA A 20 2.55 -21.48 4.39
N TRP A 21 3.11 -20.80 5.39
CA TRP A 21 3.54 -19.41 5.28
C TRP A 21 5.00 -19.28 4.81
N PHE A 22 5.91 -20.07 5.39
CA PHE A 22 7.35 -19.93 5.19
C PHE A 22 7.85 -20.40 3.81
N VAL A 23 7.34 -21.52 3.29
CA VAL A 23 7.75 -22.09 1.99
C VAL A 23 7.44 -21.14 0.85
N PRO A 24 6.21 -20.59 0.71
CA PRO A 24 5.91 -19.60 -0.33
C PRO A 24 6.78 -18.35 -0.24
N GLN A 25 7.01 -17.85 0.98
CA GLN A 25 7.83 -16.65 1.20
C GLN A 25 9.28 -16.88 0.82
N THR A 26 9.84 -18.03 1.20
CA THR A 26 11.22 -18.40 0.85
C THR A 26 11.37 -18.60 -0.65
N TYR A 27 10.42 -19.30 -1.29
CA TYR A 27 10.38 -19.42 -2.75
C TYR A 27 10.37 -18.03 -3.40
N LEU A 28 9.39 -17.18 -3.07
CA LEU A 28 9.26 -15.83 -3.62
C LEU A 28 10.49 -14.96 -3.40
N ARG A 29 11.23 -15.13 -2.31
CA ARG A 29 12.49 -14.41 -2.05
C ARG A 29 13.65 -14.98 -2.86
N SER A 30 13.77 -16.30 -2.94
CA SER A 30 14.85 -16.99 -3.66
C SER A 30 14.71 -16.88 -5.18
N THR A 31 13.47 -16.90 -5.67
CA THR A 31 13.14 -16.75 -7.09
C THR A 31 12.71 -15.33 -7.42
N ARG A 32 12.85 -14.38 -6.46
CA ARG A 32 12.43 -13.00 -6.68
C ARG A 32 13.16 -12.51 -7.91
N ALA A 33 12.40 -12.37 -8.99
CA ALA A 33 12.86 -11.70 -10.17
C ALA A 33 13.30 -10.29 -9.77
N GLU A 34 14.30 -9.78 -10.46
CA GLU A 34 14.62 -8.36 -10.51
C GLU A 34 13.30 -7.59 -10.57
N TYR A 35 13.03 -6.75 -9.56
CA TYR A 35 11.79 -5.99 -9.51
C TYR A 35 11.79 -5.09 -10.75
N TYR A 36 10.78 -5.19 -11.60
CA TYR A 36 10.64 -4.30 -12.75
C TYR A 36 9.50 -3.33 -12.43
N GLN A 37 9.84 -2.07 -12.30
CA GLN A 37 8.87 -1.01 -12.10
C GLN A 37 9.02 0.02 -13.21
N VAL A 38 7.92 0.24 -13.94
CA VAL A 38 7.78 1.42 -14.80
C VAL A 38 7.22 2.55 -13.96
N SER A 39 7.93 3.65 -13.96
CA SER A 39 7.44 4.94 -13.49
C SER A 39 7.74 5.96 -14.58
N GLY A 40 7.19 7.15 -14.44
CA GLY A 40 7.46 8.20 -15.41
C GLY A 40 6.89 9.52 -14.92
N MET A 41 7.19 10.56 -15.68
CA MET A 41 6.63 11.88 -15.48
C MET A 41 6.51 12.60 -16.81
N TYR A 42 5.54 13.49 -16.92
CA TYR A 42 5.45 14.36 -18.08
C TYR A 42 6.69 15.25 -18.16
N SER A 43 7.30 15.31 -19.34
CA SER A 43 8.42 16.17 -19.65
C SER A 43 7.90 17.45 -20.30
N PRO A 44 8.07 18.62 -19.66
CA PRO A 44 7.75 19.88 -20.32
C PRO A 44 8.77 20.22 -21.42
N VAL A 45 9.93 19.54 -21.47
CA VAL A 45 10.95 19.72 -22.51
C VAL A 45 10.56 18.99 -23.80
N PHE A 46 10.14 17.72 -23.70
CA PHE A 46 9.77 16.92 -24.87
C PHE A 46 8.28 16.95 -25.21
N LYS A 47 7.41 17.45 -24.32
CA LYS A 47 5.93 17.43 -24.44
C LYS A 47 5.33 16.02 -24.53
N GLU A 48 5.94 15.11 -23.77
CA GLU A 48 5.58 13.70 -23.67
C GLU A 48 6.03 13.13 -22.33
N PHE A 49 5.60 11.94 -21.98
CA PHE A 49 6.07 11.22 -20.81
C PHE A 49 7.49 10.68 -21.02
N VAL A 50 8.37 11.01 -20.08
CA VAL A 50 9.64 10.32 -19.91
C VAL A 50 9.44 9.24 -18.87
N LEU A 51 9.60 8.00 -19.31
CA LEU A 51 9.49 6.81 -18.49
C LEU A 51 10.86 6.41 -17.97
N TRP A 52 10.91 5.81 -16.80
CA TRP A 52 12.09 5.12 -16.32
C TRP A 52 11.73 3.76 -15.75
N GLU A 53 12.54 2.79 -16.17
CA GLU A 53 12.46 1.41 -15.74
C GLU A 53 13.52 1.19 -14.66
N THR A 54 13.06 0.80 -13.48
CA THR A 54 13.96 0.42 -12.39
C THR A 54 13.99 -1.09 -12.26
N GLY A 55 15.21 -1.66 -12.22
CA GLY A 55 15.57 -3.06 -12.03
C GLY A 55 16.59 -3.26 -10.90
N SER A 56 17.04 -4.49 -10.70
CA SER A 56 18.13 -4.85 -9.74
C SER A 56 19.44 -4.11 -10.03
N SER A 57 19.77 -3.90 -11.30
CA SER A 57 20.99 -3.28 -11.80
C SER A 57 20.71 -2.27 -12.92
N LEU A 58 19.43 -1.92 -13.12
CA LEU A 58 18.96 -1.16 -14.27
C LEU A 58 18.25 0.10 -13.80
N PHE A 59 18.67 1.24 -14.34
CA PHE A 59 17.91 2.49 -14.30
C PHE A 59 18.01 3.11 -15.69
N ILE A 60 17.00 2.85 -16.53
CA ILE A 60 16.98 3.32 -17.92
C ILE A 60 15.83 4.29 -18.10
N PHE A 61 16.14 5.46 -18.65
CA PHE A 61 15.14 6.38 -19.17
C PHE A 61 14.73 6.01 -20.59
N LYS A 62 13.45 6.17 -20.90
CA LYS A 62 12.87 6.00 -22.22
C LYS A 62 11.86 7.10 -22.51
N ARG A 63 11.77 7.49 -23.77
CA ARG A 63 10.65 8.25 -24.31
C ARG A 63 9.43 7.34 -24.49
N GLU A 64 8.27 7.91 -24.81
CA GLU A 64 7.03 7.14 -25.03
C GLU A 64 7.15 6.13 -26.18
N ASP A 65 7.92 6.46 -27.22
CA ASP A 65 8.19 5.60 -28.38
C ASP A 65 9.18 4.46 -28.07
N GLY A 66 9.71 4.41 -26.85
CA GLY A 66 10.70 3.43 -26.40
C GLY A 66 12.16 3.82 -26.66
N THR A 67 12.42 4.99 -27.26
CA THR A 67 13.77 5.52 -27.49
C THR A 67 14.49 5.68 -26.15
N ARG A 68 15.65 5.02 -26.02
CA ARG A 68 16.45 5.08 -24.79
C ARG A 68 17.14 6.44 -24.68
N LEU A 69 17.08 7.02 -23.49
CA LEU A 69 17.80 8.24 -23.14
C LEU A 69 18.98 7.90 -22.24
N SER A 70 20.08 8.62 -22.38
CA SER A 70 21.15 8.59 -21.39
C SER A 70 20.64 9.11 -20.04
N LEU A 71 21.36 8.79 -18.96
CA LEU A 71 21.03 9.29 -17.62
C LEU A 71 20.90 10.82 -17.59
N ARG A 72 21.81 11.52 -18.28
CA ARG A 72 21.82 12.98 -18.33
C ARG A 72 20.63 13.52 -19.10
N GLU A 73 20.35 12.98 -20.29
CA GLU A 73 19.19 13.40 -21.11
C GLU A 73 17.87 13.16 -20.38
N GLY A 74 17.68 11.98 -19.77
CA GLY A 74 16.44 11.66 -19.07
C GLY A 74 16.19 12.56 -17.85
N ARG A 75 17.24 12.89 -17.08
CA ARG A 75 17.13 13.83 -15.95
C ARG A 75 16.90 15.26 -16.41
N MET A 76 17.64 15.74 -17.42
CA MET A 76 17.42 17.07 -18.01
C MET A 76 16.00 17.23 -18.58
N ALA A 77 15.42 16.14 -19.11
CA ALA A 77 14.05 16.14 -19.61
C ALA A 77 12.99 16.14 -18.48
N THR A 78 13.37 15.82 -17.24
CA THR A 78 12.46 15.77 -16.08
C THR A 78 12.99 16.66 -14.94
N PRO A 79 13.11 17.98 -15.16
CA PRO A 79 13.86 18.86 -14.28
C PRO A 79 13.28 19.01 -12.87
N PHE A 80 11.97 18.81 -12.72
CA PHE A 80 11.26 18.85 -11.43
C PHE A 80 11.38 17.56 -10.61
N SER A 81 11.79 16.46 -11.24
CA SER A 81 12.06 15.17 -10.58
C SER A 81 13.50 15.08 -10.08
N PHE A 82 14.44 15.66 -10.82
CA PHE A 82 15.88 15.56 -10.55
C PHE A 82 16.57 16.94 -10.48
N PRO A 83 16.03 17.95 -9.77
CA PRO A 83 16.60 19.30 -9.79
C PRO A 83 18.03 19.35 -9.24
N LYS A 84 18.35 18.55 -8.22
CA LYS A 84 19.69 18.51 -7.61
C LYS A 84 20.78 18.04 -8.57
N ASP A 85 20.45 17.07 -9.43
CA ASP A 85 21.41 16.54 -10.39
C ASP A 85 21.69 17.55 -11.49
N ILE A 86 20.64 18.23 -11.97
CA ILE A 86 20.75 19.30 -12.98
C ILE A 86 21.56 20.48 -12.44
N GLU A 87 21.30 20.89 -11.19
CA GLU A 87 22.05 21.97 -10.54
C GLU A 87 23.54 21.62 -10.43
N LYS A 88 23.86 20.39 -10.04
CA LYS A 88 25.25 19.91 -9.99
C LYS A 88 25.95 19.97 -11.36
N TRP A 89 25.19 19.89 -12.45
CA TRP A 89 25.72 20.01 -13.81
C TRP A 89 25.73 21.45 -14.33
N GLY A 90 25.35 22.44 -13.51
CA GLY A 90 25.23 23.83 -13.93
C GLY A 90 24.11 24.05 -14.95
N GLY A 91 23.04 23.24 -14.89
CA GLY A 91 21.96 23.25 -15.87
C GLY A 91 20.88 24.30 -15.64
N PHE A 92 20.87 24.98 -14.49
CA PHE A 92 19.96 26.09 -14.22
C PHE A 92 20.63 27.46 -14.47
N PRO A 93 19.88 28.50 -14.85
CA PRO A 93 18.44 28.49 -15.13
C PRO A 93 18.09 27.76 -16.45
N LEU A 94 16.90 27.17 -16.51
CA LEU A 94 16.34 26.53 -17.71
C LEU A 94 15.33 27.46 -18.38
N GLU A 95 15.28 27.49 -19.71
CA GLU A 95 14.17 28.10 -20.44
C GLU A 95 13.23 27.04 -20.98
N ILE A 96 11.96 27.09 -20.55
CA ILE A 96 10.91 26.15 -20.95
C ILE A 96 9.65 26.95 -21.26
N ASP A 97 9.12 26.83 -22.48
CA ASP A 97 7.95 27.59 -22.96
C ASP A 97 8.03 29.11 -22.75
N GLY A 98 9.22 29.68 -22.86
CA GLY A 98 9.45 31.11 -22.64
C GLY A 98 9.46 31.54 -21.17
N GLN A 99 9.45 30.59 -20.23
CA GLN A 99 9.62 30.84 -18.80
C GLN A 99 11.03 30.44 -18.36
N THR A 100 11.69 31.33 -17.64
CA THR A 100 12.97 31.05 -16.98
C THR A 100 12.70 30.35 -15.65
N ILE A 101 13.12 29.10 -15.54
CA ILE A 101 12.99 28.27 -14.34
C ILE A 101 14.34 28.23 -13.62
N THR A 102 14.38 28.76 -12.41
CA THR A 102 15.55 28.68 -11.54
C THR A 102 15.59 27.34 -10.78
N TYR A 103 16.72 27.04 -10.14
CA TYR A 103 16.82 25.88 -9.26
C TYR A 103 15.80 25.94 -8.10
N THR A 104 15.54 27.13 -7.55
CA THR A 104 14.55 27.32 -6.49
C THR A 104 13.13 27.03 -6.98
N ASP A 105 12.77 27.50 -8.18
CA ASP A 105 11.46 27.21 -8.77
C ASP A 105 11.28 25.71 -9.02
N ALA A 106 12.33 25.04 -9.48
CA ALA A 106 12.28 23.59 -9.73
C ALA A 106 12.08 22.75 -8.45
N GLN A 107 12.37 23.31 -7.28
CA GLN A 107 12.08 22.70 -5.97
C GLN A 107 10.67 22.99 -5.47
N GLU A 108 9.89 23.84 -6.15
CA GLU A 108 8.49 24.15 -5.81
C GLU A 108 7.51 23.07 -6.31
N ASN A 109 7.90 21.80 -6.19
CA ASN A 109 7.00 20.68 -6.47
C ASN A 109 6.14 20.30 -5.24
N ALA A 110 5.02 19.63 -5.52
CA ALA A 110 4.17 19.00 -4.54
C ALA A 110 3.83 17.56 -4.96
N TRP A 111 3.64 16.68 -3.99
CA TRP A 111 3.29 15.29 -4.25
C TRP A 111 2.25 14.80 -3.26
N ALA A 112 1.36 13.94 -3.74
CA ALA A 112 0.39 13.23 -2.91
C ALA A 112 0.22 11.81 -3.42
N ARG A 113 -0.15 10.90 -2.51
CA ARG A 113 -0.47 9.53 -2.86
C ARG A 113 -1.69 9.06 -2.10
N VAL A 114 -2.68 8.61 -2.83
CA VAL A 114 -3.91 8.01 -2.33
C VAL A 114 -3.82 6.50 -2.56
N ASN A 115 -3.91 5.71 -1.50
CA ASN A 115 -3.86 4.25 -1.57
C ASN A 115 -5.14 3.65 -0.99
N PRO A 116 -5.68 2.56 -1.56
CA PRO A 116 -6.86 1.88 -1.03
C PRO A 116 -6.72 1.51 0.44
N ARG A 117 -5.54 1.05 0.86
CA ARG A 117 -5.28 0.72 2.28
C ARG A 117 -5.53 1.88 3.24
N ALA A 118 -5.24 3.12 2.82
CA ALA A 118 -5.49 4.30 3.65
C ALA A 118 -6.95 4.76 3.53
N VAL A 119 -7.49 4.71 2.32
CA VAL A 119 -8.84 5.22 1.99
C VAL A 119 -9.96 4.34 2.51
N MET A 120 -9.73 3.02 2.56
CA MET A 120 -10.73 2.06 3.02
C MET A 120 -10.73 1.87 4.54
N LEU A 121 -9.85 2.55 5.27
CA LEU A 121 -9.89 2.56 6.73
C LEU A 121 -10.95 3.55 7.21
N PRO A 122 -11.65 3.26 8.32
CA PRO A 122 -12.45 4.28 9.01
C PRO A 122 -11.58 5.50 9.35
N MET A 123 -12.20 6.69 9.33
CA MET A 123 -11.54 7.92 9.77
C MET A 123 -10.89 7.73 11.15
N SER A 124 -9.63 8.16 11.28
CA SER A 124 -8.98 8.19 12.60
C SER A 124 -9.71 9.17 13.51
N ARG A 125 -10.19 8.67 14.65
CA ARG A 125 -10.73 9.51 15.72
C ARG A 125 -9.65 10.20 16.54
N VAL A 126 -8.39 9.80 16.39
CA VAL A 126 -7.24 10.43 17.05
C VAL A 126 -6.56 11.36 16.06
N GLN A 127 -6.46 12.63 16.40
CA GLN A 127 -5.88 13.68 15.59
C GLN A 127 -4.87 14.48 16.42
N VAL A 128 -3.92 15.11 15.74
CA VAL A 128 -2.94 16.01 16.36
C VAL A 128 -3.18 17.40 15.80
N LEU A 129 -3.61 18.34 16.64
CA LEU A 129 -3.78 19.74 16.25
C LEU A 129 -2.64 20.56 16.83
N MET A 130 -1.73 20.98 15.97
CA MET A 130 -0.56 21.76 16.34
C MET A 130 -0.90 23.25 16.43
N GLU A 131 -0.07 24.00 17.16
CA GLU A 131 -0.13 25.47 17.16
C GLU A 131 0.28 26.00 15.80
N SER A 132 -0.65 26.66 15.11
CA SER A 132 -0.50 27.19 13.76
C SER A 132 0.30 28.49 13.67
N ALA A 133 0.45 29.22 14.79
CA ALA A 133 1.22 30.46 14.87
C ALA A 133 2.16 30.44 16.09
N PRO A 134 3.16 29.53 16.12
CA PRO A 134 4.09 29.44 17.25
C PRO A 134 4.96 30.69 17.34
N GLU A 135 5.39 31.04 18.55
CA GLU A 135 6.33 32.15 18.79
C GLU A 135 7.73 31.83 18.25
N THR A 136 8.10 30.54 18.21
CA THR A 136 9.38 30.06 17.68
C THR A 136 9.27 29.62 16.23
N SER A 137 10.39 29.63 15.51
CA SER A 137 10.45 29.12 14.13
C SER A 137 10.17 27.62 14.00
N SER A 138 10.27 26.87 15.10
CA SER A 138 9.95 25.44 15.14
C SER A 138 8.54 25.20 15.66
N TYR A 139 7.86 24.24 15.01
CA TYR A 139 6.61 23.68 15.52
C TYR A 139 6.92 22.61 16.58
N LYS A 140 6.04 22.50 17.58
CA LYS A 140 6.15 21.51 18.64
C LYS A 140 4.93 20.61 18.62
N LEU A 141 5.14 19.34 18.93
CA LEU A 141 4.03 18.44 19.19
C LEU A 141 3.25 18.96 20.41
N PRO A 142 1.91 19.01 20.33
CA PRO A 142 1.10 19.42 21.47
C PRO A 142 1.23 18.40 22.62
N PRO A 143 1.07 18.84 23.89
CA PRO A 143 1.08 17.93 25.03
C PRO A 143 -0.18 17.06 25.08
N ASP A 144 -1.21 17.38 24.30
CA ASP A 144 -2.47 16.66 24.21
C ASP A 144 -2.74 16.12 22.80
N ILE A 145 -3.51 15.03 22.75
CA ILE A 145 -4.14 14.52 21.53
C ILE A 145 -5.58 15.01 21.45
N MET A 146 -6.04 15.29 20.23
CA MET A 146 -7.43 15.64 19.97
C MET A 146 -8.19 14.38 19.57
N LEU A 147 -9.26 14.08 20.31
CA LEU A 147 -10.20 13.00 20.01
C LEU A 147 -11.44 13.59 19.34
N VAL A 148 -11.80 13.01 18.19
CA VAL A 148 -13.01 13.35 17.42
C VAL A 148 -14.10 12.35 17.78
N ASP A 149 -15.05 12.79 18.60
CA ASP A 149 -16.24 12.02 18.93
C ASP A 149 -17.38 12.33 17.95
N ASP A 150 -18.49 11.61 18.11
CA ASP A 150 -19.65 11.75 17.22
C ASP A 150 -20.38 13.08 17.35
N ASN A 151 -20.13 13.88 18.40
CA ASN A 151 -20.83 15.14 18.68
C ASN A 151 -19.91 16.27 19.20
N ALA A 152 -18.62 16.02 19.43
CA ALA A 152 -17.72 16.98 20.08
C ALA A 152 -16.23 16.66 19.85
N LEU A 153 -15.38 17.62 20.19
CA LEU A 153 -13.93 17.44 20.29
C LEU A 153 -13.53 17.31 21.77
N ARG A 154 -12.69 16.31 22.08
CA ARG A 154 -12.05 16.16 23.39
C ARG A 154 -10.54 16.27 23.26
N PHE A 155 -9.88 16.72 24.32
CA PHE A 155 -8.43 16.83 24.38
C PHE A 155 -7.93 16.03 25.57
N VAL A 156 -6.99 15.11 25.33
CA VAL A 156 -6.43 14.25 26.38
C VAL A 156 -4.94 14.48 26.47
N ASP A 157 -4.47 14.85 27.65
CA ASP A 157 -3.06 15.04 27.93
C ASP A 157 -2.30 13.70 27.80
N CYS A 158 -1.24 13.71 27.01
CA CYS A 158 -0.46 12.51 26.67
C CYS A 158 0.34 11.97 27.86
N ALA A 159 0.76 12.84 28.79
CA ALA A 159 1.59 12.44 29.91
C ALA A 159 0.79 11.80 31.04
N THR A 160 -0.42 12.30 31.28
CA THR A 160 -1.27 11.91 32.41
C THR A 160 -2.48 11.08 32.02
N GLY A 161 -2.84 11.07 30.72
CA GLY A 161 -4.07 10.45 30.21
C GLY A 161 -5.35 11.17 30.64
N LYS A 162 -5.25 12.35 31.24
CA LYS A 162 -6.41 13.11 31.74
C LYS A 162 -6.99 14.00 30.67
N GLU A 163 -8.31 14.06 30.63
CA GLU A 163 -9.03 14.94 29.72
C GLU A 163 -8.97 16.42 30.17
N ASN A 164 -8.89 17.33 29.20
CA ASN A 164 -9.06 18.77 29.39
C ASN A 164 -10.45 19.21 28.87
N PRO A 165 -11.50 19.14 29.72
CA PRO A 165 -12.87 19.44 29.29
C PRO A 165 -13.07 20.92 28.95
N ALA A 166 -12.28 21.82 29.55
CA ALA A 166 -12.35 23.26 29.22
C ALA A 166 -11.91 23.51 27.78
N LYS A 167 -10.77 22.94 27.37
CA LYS A 167 -10.28 23.02 25.98
C LYS A 167 -11.27 22.36 25.01
N GLY A 168 -11.75 21.16 25.31
CA GLY A 168 -12.75 20.47 24.49
C GLY A 168 -14.02 21.28 24.25
N LYS A 169 -14.57 21.93 25.30
CA LYS A 169 -15.74 22.81 25.19
C LYS A 169 -15.49 24.01 24.28
N VAL A 170 -14.35 24.71 24.44
CA VAL A 170 -14.02 25.90 23.64
C VAL A 170 -13.85 25.54 22.16
N PHE A 171 -13.15 24.44 21.86
CA PHE A 171 -12.97 23.98 20.48
C PHE A 171 -14.28 23.48 19.86
N THR A 172 -15.09 22.74 20.60
CA THR A 172 -16.40 22.28 20.11
C THR A 172 -17.36 23.45 19.85
N ALA A 173 -17.37 24.46 20.72
CA ALA A 173 -18.15 25.68 20.52
C ALA A 173 -17.74 26.39 19.21
N ALA A 174 -16.44 26.55 18.96
CA ALA A 174 -15.95 27.17 17.73
C ALA A 174 -16.37 26.41 16.46
N LEU A 175 -16.47 25.07 16.51
CA LEU A 175 -16.99 24.26 15.41
C LEU A 175 -18.50 24.52 15.21
N ASN A 176 -19.28 24.52 16.28
CA ASN A 176 -20.72 24.79 16.23
C ASN A 176 -21.01 26.21 15.70
N ASP A 177 -20.26 27.21 16.17
CA ASP A 177 -20.37 28.60 15.74
C ASP A 177 -20.03 28.77 14.24
N ALA A 178 -19.12 27.94 13.72
CA ALA A 178 -18.80 27.88 12.29
C ALA A 178 -19.86 27.13 11.46
N GLY A 179 -20.85 26.48 12.11
CA GLY A 179 -21.92 25.74 11.46
C GLY A 179 -21.58 24.29 11.10
N VAL A 180 -20.65 23.66 11.82
CA VAL A 180 -20.28 22.25 11.61
C VAL A 180 -21.39 21.31 12.07
N HIS A 181 -21.75 20.33 11.25
CA HIS A 181 -22.63 19.23 11.63
C HIS A 181 -21.83 17.96 11.92
N PHE A 182 -21.87 17.51 13.17
CA PHE A 182 -21.31 16.21 13.54
C PHE A 182 -22.23 15.03 13.12
N PRO A 183 -21.71 13.80 13.00
CA PRO A 183 -20.31 13.39 13.13
C PRO A 183 -19.46 13.82 11.91
N LEU A 184 -18.17 14.02 12.14
CA LEU A 184 -17.23 14.28 11.03
C LEU A 184 -17.07 13.02 10.18
N GLN A 185 -17.12 13.17 8.85
CA GLN A 185 -17.04 12.06 7.91
C GLN A 185 -15.58 11.70 7.56
N ALA A 186 -14.72 12.71 7.43
CA ALA A 186 -13.29 12.56 7.24
C ALA A 186 -12.56 13.76 7.85
N ALA A 187 -11.37 13.53 8.42
CA ALA A 187 -10.54 14.57 9.03
C ALA A 187 -9.07 14.17 8.97
N ALA A 188 -8.20 15.13 8.70
CA ALA A 188 -6.75 14.94 8.75
C ALA A 188 -6.02 16.25 9.04
N SER A 189 -4.87 16.12 9.69
CA SER A 189 -3.86 17.17 9.87
C SER A 189 -2.49 16.61 9.51
N ASN A 190 -1.50 17.50 9.35
CA ASN A 190 -0.11 17.12 9.21
C ASN A 190 0.61 17.25 10.56
N PRO A 191 0.92 16.14 11.28
CA PRO A 191 1.52 16.19 12.61
C PRO A 191 3.06 16.39 12.61
N ASP A 192 3.68 16.65 11.46
CA ASP A 192 5.14 16.79 11.35
C ASP A 192 5.64 18.10 11.99
N PRO A 193 6.48 18.06 13.05
CA PRO A 193 7.04 19.26 13.66
C PRO A 193 8.12 19.96 12.82
N TYR A 194 8.61 19.31 11.76
CA TYR A 194 9.64 19.86 10.86
C TYR A 194 9.05 20.62 9.66
N LYS A 195 7.72 20.72 9.57
CA LYS A 195 7.07 21.50 8.52
C LYS A 195 7.39 22.99 8.65
N GLY A 196 7.51 23.67 7.50
CA GLY A 196 7.77 25.11 7.47
C GLY A 196 6.53 25.98 7.69
N HIS A 197 5.33 25.39 7.66
CA HIS A 197 4.05 26.08 7.72
C HIS A 197 2.94 25.13 8.19
N ASP A 198 1.95 25.65 8.93
CA ASP A 198 0.81 24.90 9.46
C ASP A 198 -0.52 25.54 9.01
N GLU A 199 -1.35 24.76 8.33
CA GLU A 199 -2.73 25.08 7.93
C GLU A 199 -3.77 24.40 8.83
N GLY A 200 -3.32 23.71 9.88
CA GLY A 200 -4.14 23.01 10.85
C GLY A 200 -4.73 21.71 10.29
N MET A 201 -6.00 21.50 10.60
CA MET A 201 -6.75 20.30 10.22
C MET A 201 -7.82 20.67 9.20
N PHE A 202 -7.94 19.85 8.16
CA PHE A 202 -9.09 19.88 7.24
C PHE A 202 -10.03 18.72 7.54
N PHE A 203 -11.33 18.97 7.46
CA PHE A 203 -12.34 17.96 7.70
C PHE A 203 -13.63 18.22 6.93
N VAL A 204 -14.36 17.15 6.67
CA VAL A 204 -15.70 17.19 6.06
C VAL A 204 -16.73 16.77 7.10
N ASP A 205 -17.76 17.58 7.27
CA ASP A 205 -18.82 17.37 8.25
C ASP A 205 -19.91 16.38 7.73
N ALA A 206 -20.93 16.11 8.54
CA ALA A 206 -22.04 15.23 8.18
C ALA A 206 -22.86 15.71 6.97
N SER A 207 -22.82 17.00 6.65
CA SER A 207 -23.53 17.63 5.53
C SER A 207 -22.72 17.70 4.23
N GLY A 208 -21.48 17.18 4.25
CA GLY A 208 -20.54 17.21 3.15
C GLY A 208 -19.78 18.55 3.00
N ALA A 209 -19.90 19.47 3.96
CA ALA A 209 -19.22 20.76 3.93
C ALA A 209 -17.77 20.64 4.42
N LEU A 210 -16.85 21.32 3.72
CA LEU A 210 -15.42 21.33 4.01
C LEU A 210 -15.07 22.49 4.96
N PHE A 211 -14.33 22.17 6.01
CA PHE A 211 -13.90 23.11 7.04
C PHE A 211 -12.40 23.04 7.27
N GLN A 212 -11.86 24.12 7.84
CA GLN A 212 -10.49 24.23 8.32
C GLN A 212 -10.51 24.60 9.80
N LEU A 213 -9.82 23.83 10.64
CA LEU A 213 -9.61 24.14 12.05
C LEU A 213 -8.12 24.39 12.30
N ARG A 214 -7.80 25.57 12.82
CA ARG A 214 -6.45 25.95 13.26
C ARG A 214 -6.45 26.21 14.76
N MET A 215 -5.30 26.05 15.39
CA MET A 215 -5.06 26.53 16.75
C MET A 215 -4.11 27.71 16.66
N VAL A 216 -4.57 28.90 17.03
CA VAL A 216 -3.76 30.13 16.96
C VAL A 216 -3.64 30.70 18.36
N LYS A 217 -2.42 30.73 18.89
CA LYS A 217 -2.12 31.14 20.28
C LYS A 217 -3.00 30.40 21.30
N GLY A 218 -3.15 29.09 21.10
CA GLY A 218 -3.97 28.21 21.94
C GLY A 218 -5.49 28.33 21.76
N GLN A 219 -5.97 29.22 20.88
CA GLN A 219 -7.41 29.41 20.61
C GLN A 219 -7.83 28.73 19.32
N PRO A 220 -9.04 28.13 19.26
CA PRO A 220 -9.57 27.55 18.03
C PRO A 220 -9.94 28.65 17.04
N LEU A 221 -9.56 28.45 15.78
CA LEU A 221 -10.07 29.19 14.64
C LEU A 221 -10.65 28.19 13.65
N CYS A 222 -11.98 28.04 13.68
CA CYS A 222 -12.71 27.19 12.75
C CYS A 222 -13.30 28.05 11.63
N ARG A 223 -13.03 27.67 10.39
CA ARG A 223 -13.51 28.36 9.18
C ARG A 223 -14.26 27.38 8.30
N ASN A 224 -15.50 27.72 7.95
CA ASN A 224 -16.20 27.11 6.83
C ASN A 224 -15.55 27.59 5.52
N THR A 225 -15.13 26.67 4.66
CA THR A 225 -14.52 27.04 3.38
C THR A 225 -15.53 27.57 2.37
N GLY A 226 -16.83 27.38 2.62
CA GLY A 226 -17.91 27.69 1.68
C GLY A 226 -18.11 26.60 0.62
N HIS A 227 -17.32 25.53 0.66
CA HIS A 227 -17.33 24.48 -0.34
C HIS A 227 -17.86 23.16 0.23
N LYS A 228 -18.55 22.40 -0.63
CA LYS A 228 -18.98 21.04 -0.35
C LYS A 228 -18.20 20.05 -1.19
N ILE A 229 -17.86 18.92 -0.60
CA ILE A 229 -17.25 17.80 -1.31
C ILE A 229 -18.36 16.94 -1.88
N SER A 230 -18.29 16.66 -3.18
CA SER A 230 -19.22 15.74 -3.84
C SER A 230 -18.87 14.30 -3.49
N GLY A 231 -19.88 13.48 -3.23
CA GLY A 231 -19.70 12.07 -2.84
C GLY A 231 -19.43 11.89 -1.35
N LYS A 232 -19.29 10.65 -0.93
CA LYS A 232 -18.94 10.30 0.45
C LYS A 232 -17.42 10.47 0.64
N PRO A 233 -16.95 11.38 1.52
CA PRO A 233 -15.55 11.50 1.88
C PRO A 233 -15.06 10.20 2.52
N LEU A 234 -13.92 9.72 2.04
CA LEU A 234 -13.27 8.50 2.52
C LEU A 234 -11.94 8.82 3.19
N PHE A 235 -11.21 9.82 2.70
CA PHE A 235 -9.87 10.14 3.16
C PHE A 235 -9.48 11.57 2.84
N ILE A 236 -8.69 12.19 3.72
CA ILE A 236 -8.08 13.49 3.52
C ILE A 236 -6.58 13.33 3.81
N ASP A 237 -5.75 13.85 2.92
CA ASP A 237 -4.32 14.06 3.13
C ASP A 237 -4.06 15.57 3.17
N VAL A 238 -3.27 16.02 4.14
CA VAL A 238 -2.92 17.43 4.30
C VAL A 238 -1.45 17.61 3.96
N LYS A 239 -1.18 18.46 2.97
CA LYS A 239 0.16 18.78 2.49
C LYS A 239 0.34 20.28 2.50
N GLU A 240 1.22 20.77 3.36
CA GLU A 240 1.34 22.19 3.65
C GLU A 240 2.72 22.67 3.21
N LYS A 241 2.74 23.61 2.28
CA LYS A 241 3.96 24.31 1.87
C LYS A 241 3.66 25.79 1.79
N ARG A 242 4.57 26.61 2.33
CA ARG A 242 4.38 28.06 2.50
C ARG A 242 4.05 28.78 1.18
N ASN A 243 4.73 28.39 0.10
CA ASN A 243 4.62 29.03 -1.21
C ASN A 243 3.75 28.22 -2.18
N SER A 244 2.86 27.36 -1.68
CA SER A 244 1.98 26.55 -2.53
C SER A 244 0.52 26.77 -2.18
N ASP A 245 -0.30 26.85 -3.22
CA ASP A 245 -1.76 26.80 -3.07
C ASP A 245 -2.26 25.38 -2.81
N PHE A 246 -1.44 24.35 -3.06
CA PHE A 246 -1.79 22.97 -2.79
C PHE A 246 -1.81 22.69 -1.28
N LEU A 247 -2.99 22.30 -0.78
CA LEU A 247 -3.23 21.98 0.64
C LEU A 247 -3.39 20.47 0.89
N GLY A 248 -3.46 19.67 -0.18
CA GLY A 248 -3.58 18.22 -0.08
C GLY A 248 -4.67 17.64 -0.99
N VAL A 249 -5.07 16.39 -0.71
CA VAL A 249 -6.02 15.63 -1.54
C VAL A 249 -7.16 15.12 -0.67
N ILE A 250 -8.37 15.20 -1.20
CA ILE A 250 -9.58 14.63 -0.61
C ILE A 250 -10.04 13.51 -1.53
N ALA A 251 -10.11 12.28 -1.00
CA ALA A 251 -10.63 11.13 -1.71
C ALA A 251 -12.05 10.82 -1.25
N THR A 252 -12.90 10.53 -2.22
CA THR A 252 -14.31 10.19 -2.03
C THR A 252 -14.64 8.89 -2.74
N ASP A 253 -15.86 8.41 -2.57
CA ASP A 253 -16.38 7.26 -3.33
C ASP A 253 -16.56 7.53 -4.83
N ASN A 254 -16.60 8.80 -5.26
CA ASN A 254 -16.88 9.19 -6.64
C ASN A 254 -15.72 9.90 -7.37
N GLY A 255 -14.60 10.15 -6.67
CA GLY A 255 -13.46 10.84 -7.26
C GLY A 255 -12.43 11.38 -6.26
N LEU A 256 -11.41 12.01 -6.81
CA LEU A 256 -10.35 12.68 -6.09
C LEU A 256 -10.44 14.19 -6.32
N PHE A 257 -10.24 14.96 -5.25
CA PHE A 257 -10.29 16.42 -5.27
C PHE A 257 -8.99 16.98 -4.70
N LEU A 258 -8.48 18.04 -5.29
CA LEU A 258 -7.39 18.83 -4.74
C LEU A 258 -7.96 19.86 -3.81
N ASN A 259 -7.50 19.86 -2.57
CA ASN A 259 -7.75 20.96 -1.68
C ASN A 259 -6.77 22.07 -2.02
N LEU A 260 -7.29 23.23 -2.41
CA LEU A 260 -6.52 24.38 -2.84
C LEU A 260 -6.83 25.57 -1.94
N ARG A 261 -5.84 26.44 -1.74
CA ARG A 261 -5.95 27.61 -0.88
C ARG A 261 -7.01 28.57 -1.43
N ASN A 262 -8.00 28.88 -0.59
CA ASN A 262 -9.05 29.89 -0.86
C ASN A 262 -9.81 29.71 -2.18
N THR A 263 -9.88 28.48 -2.70
CA THR A 263 -10.60 28.14 -3.92
C THR A 263 -11.41 26.86 -3.72
N GLU A 264 -12.37 26.63 -4.61
CA GLU A 264 -13.17 25.41 -4.57
C GLU A 264 -12.29 24.18 -4.81
N PRO A 265 -12.48 23.08 -4.06
CA PRO A 265 -11.76 21.84 -4.29
C PRO A 265 -11.90 21.35 -5.73
N LEU A 266 -10.76 21.20 -6.40
CA LEU A 266 -10.72 20.90 -7.83
C LEU A 266 -10.76 19.40 -8.06
N ARG A 267 -11.78 18.89 -8.77
CA ARG A 267 -11.86 17.47 -9.13
C ARG A 267 -10.76 17.11 -10.13
N LEU A 268 -10.00 16.05 -9.84
CA LEU A 268 -9.00 15.52 -10.75
C LEU A 268 -9.65 14.88 -11.99
N PRO A 269 -9.08 15.05 -13.19
CA PRO A 269 -9.63 14.52 -14.44
C PRO A 269 -9.30 13.04 -14.65
N VAL A 270 -9.52 12.19 -13.63
CA VAL A 270 -9.27 10.75 -13.68
C VAL A 270 -10.43 9.97 -13.08
N SER A 271 -10.73 8.81 -13.67
CA SER A 271 -11.58 7.83 -13.00
C SER A 271 -10.79 7.19 -11.86
N TYR A 272 -11.45 6.98 -10.73
CA TYR A 272 -10.82 6.48 -9.50
C TYR A 272 -11.73 5.47 -8.81
N GLU A 273 -11.21 4.27 -8.59
CA GLU A 273 -11.86 3.23 -7.79
C GLU A 273 -11.17 3.09 -6.42
N PRO A 274 -11.79 3.56 -5.32
CA PRO A 274 -11.12 3.65 -4.02
C PRO A 274 -10.60 2.33 -3.46
N GLY A 275 -11.32 1.24 -3.68
CA GLY A 275 -10.98 -0.08 -3.12
C GLY A 275 -9.88 -0.81 -3.88
N THR A 276 -9.59 -0.42 -5.12
CA THR A 276 -8.76 -1.20 -6.04
C THR A 276 -7.62 -0.40 -6.64
N GLN A 277 -7.64 0.93 -6.63
CA GLN A 277 -6.65 1.75 -7.34
C GLN A 277 -5.85 2.64 -6.38
N SER A 278 -4.55 2.71 -6.63
CA SER A 278 -3.65 3.71 -6.05
C SER A 278 -3.48 4.86 -7.04
N VAL A 279 -3.52 6.09 -6.54
CA VAL A 279 -3.27 7.29 -7.34
C VAL A 279 -2.09 8.03 -6.75
N SER A 280 -1.09 8.34 -7.58
CA SER A 280 0.02 9.24 -7.23
C SER A 280 -0.10 10.49 -8.06
N LEU A 281 0.01 11.65 -7.40
CA LEU A 281 -0.04 12.96 -8.01
C LEU A 281 1.29 13.65 -7.79
N TRP A 282 1.87 14.19 -8.87
CA TRP A 282 3.04 15.04 -8.87
C TRP A 282 2.67 16.36 -9.51
N ILE A 283 2.74 17.46 -8.77
CA ILE A 283 2.48 18.81 -9.25
C ILE A 283 3.82 19.54 -9.35
N THR A 284 4.06 20.19 -10.47
CA THR A 284 5.21 21.06 -10.74
C THR A 284 4.71 22.49 -10.99
N PRO A 285 5.62 23.47 -11.07
CA PRO A 285 5.23 24.82 -11.47
C PRO A 285 4.57 24.91 -12.86
N LEU A 286 4.83 23.96 -13.76
CA LEU A 286 4.37 24.02 -15.15
C LEU A 286 3.20 23.07 -15.45
N ASP A 287 3.13 21.93 -14.77
CA ASP A 287 2.25 20.82 -15.11
C ASP A 287 1.96 19.93 -13.89
N ALA A 288 1.07 18.96 -14.06
CA ALA A 288 0.95 17.86 -13.12
C ALA A 288 0.91 16.51 -13.84
N THR A 289 1.47 15.49 -13.20
CA THR A 289 1.37 14.09 -13.61
C THR A 289 0.57 13.31 -12.59
N ILE A 290 -0.52 12.71 -13.04
CA ILE A 290 -1.36 11.80 -12.27
C ILE A 290 -1.07 10.39 -12.77
N THR A 291 -0.68 9.49 -11.87
CA THR A 291 -0.50 8.08 -12.18
C THR A 291 -1.51 7.26 -11.40
N VAL A 292 -2.37 6.53 -12.11
CA VAL A 292 -3.33 5.60 -11.51
C VAL A 292 -2.82 4.18 -11.75
N LYS A 293 -2.78 3.37 -10.69
CA LYS A 293 -2.32 1.98 -10.73
C LYS A 293 -3.36 1.08 -10.07
N GLY A 294 -3.84 0.08 -10.80
CA GLY A 294 -4.63 -0.98 -10.22
C GLY A 294 -3.81 -1.81 -9.22
N LEU A 295 -4.40 -2.07 -8.05
CA LEU A 295 -3.87 -2.90 -6.99
C LEU A 295 -4.76 -4.13 -6.85
N GLY A 296 -4.21 -5.28 -7.21
CA GLY A 296 -4.91 -6.57 -7.15
C GLY A 296 -4.24 -7.58 -8.10
N PRO A 297 -4.40 -8.89 -7.90
CA PRO A 297 -3.76 -9.90 -8.74
C PRO A 297 -4.20 -9.83 -10.22
N GLU A 298 -5.40 -9.34 -10.50
CA GLU A 298 -5.90 -9.11 -11.87
C GLU A 298 -5.65 -7.66 -12.35
N ASN A 299 -5.76 -6.69 -11.45
CA ASN A 299 -5.68 -5.25 -11.75
C ASN A 299 -4.27 -4.64 -11.72
N GLN A 300 -3.25 -5.37 -11.23
CA GLN A 300 -1.83 -4.95 -11.28
C GLN A 300 -1.33 -4.64 -12.71
N ARG A 301 -2.12 -5.00 -13.72
CA ARG A 301 -1.81 -4.91 -15.14
C ARG A 301 -2.21 -3.57 -15.77
N GLN A 302 -3.04 -2.77 -15.10
CA GLN A 302 -3.56 -1.53 -15.62
C GLN A 302 -2.97 -0.36 -14.82
N ALA A 303 -2.02 0.32 -15.44
CA ALA A 303 -1.56 1.61 -14.98
C ALA A 303 -1.74 2.61 -16.11
N PHE A 304 -2.19 3.81 -15.80
CA PHE A 304 -2.28 4.88 -16.77
C PHE A 304 -1.75 6.17 -16.16
N MET A 305 -1.25 7.04 -17.02
CA MET A 305 -0.72 8.34 -16.67
C MET A 305 -1.51 9.41 -17.39
N VAL A 306 -1.83 10.48 -16.66
CA VAL A 306 -2.50 11.67 -17.19
C VAL A 306 -1.62 12.86 -16.86
N ALA A 307 -1.22 13.59 -17.89
CA ALA A 307 -0.53 14.87 -17.77
C ALA A 307 -1.56 15.98 -17.87
N THR A 308 -1.44 16.99 -17.03
CA THR A 308 -2.30 18.18 -17.05
C THR A 308 -1.48 19.45 -17.02
N ASP A 309 -2.06 20.56 -17.47
CA ASP A 309 -1.52 21.88 -17.21
C ASP A 309 -1.68 22.26 -15.72
N ASN A 310 -1.23 23.47 -15.36
CA ASN A 310 -1.38 24.02 -14.02
C ASN A 310 -2.85 24.33 -13.61
N LYS A 311 -3.79 24.28 -14.56
CA LYS A 311 -5.25 24.39 -14.33
C LYS A 311 -5.95 23.02 -14.36
N PHE A 312 -5.18 21.93 -14.34
CA PHE A 312 -5.64 20.55 -14.39
C PHE A 312 -6.46 20.20 -15.63
N ARG A 313 -6.23 20.90 -16.75
CA ARG A 313 -6.74 20.49 -18.06
C ARG A 313 -5.83 19.43 -18.65
N VAL A 314 -6.43 18.36 -19.17
CA VAL A 314 -5.68 17.21 -19.70
C VAL A 314 -4.86 17.63 -20.93
N LEU A 315 -3.56 17.37 -20.87
CA LEU A 315 -2.60 17.56 -21.96
C LEU A 315 -2.36 16.27 -22.72
N ARG A 316 -2.15 15.15 -21.99
CA ARG A 316 -1.74 13.88 -22.56
C ARG A 316 -2.13 12.71 -21.67
N ASN A 317 -2.50 11.59 -22.27
CA ASN A 317 -2.77 10.33 -21.57
C ASN A 317 -1.82 9.26 -22.10
N LEU A 318 -1.40 8.34 -21.23
CA LEU A 318 -0.57 7.20 -21.61
C LEU A 318 -0.97 5.98 -20.80
N ASP A 319 -1.28 4.89 -21.51
CA ASP A 319 -1.46 3.58 -20.90
C ASP A 319 -0.11 2.91 -20.69
N LEU A 320 0.22 2.63 -19.43
CA LEU A 320 1.42 1.89 -19.05
C LEU A 320 1.13 0.39 -19.09
N ASN A 321 1.43 -0.21 -20.23
CA ASN A 321 1.38 -1.66 -20.36
C ASN A 321 2.58 -2.31 -19.65
N THR A 322 2.30 -3.34 -18.86
CA THR A 322 3.37 -4.18 -18.32
C THR A 322 3.97 -5.01 -19.46
N PRO A 323 5.30 -5.00 -19.68
CA PRO A 323 5.91 -5.75 -20.76
C PRO A 323 5.58 -7.25 -20.69
N PRO A 324 5.35 -7.93 -21.82
CA PRO A 324 5.00 -9.36 -21.84
C PRO A 324 6.00 -10.24 -21.08
N ALA A 325 7.30 -9.95 -21.20
CA ALA A 325 8.35 -10.70 -20.51
C ALA A 325 8.23 -10.63 -18.97
N VAL A 326 7.71 -9.52 -18.42
CA VAL A 326 7.49 -9.35 -16.97
C VAL A 326 6.24 -10.13 -16.55
N LEU A 327 5.19 -10.09 -17.37
CA LEU A 327 3.96 -10.86 -17.15
C LEU A 327 4.23 -12.37 -17.15
N ASP A 328 4.94 -12.87 -18.16
CA ASP A 328 5.31 -14.29 -18.27
C ASP A 328 6.12 -14.76 -17.06
N ARG A 329 7.04 -13.91 -16.59
CA ARG A 329 7.85 -14.20 -15.41
C ARG A 329 7.00 -14.23 -14.13
N GLN A 330 6.08 -13.29 -13.95
CA GLN A 330 5.13 -13.30 -12.83
C GLN A 330 4.24 -14.56 -12.87
N GLN A 331 3.75 -14.95 -14.05
CA GLN A 331 2.98 -16.18 -14.22
C GLN A 331 3.81 -17.42 -13.86
N ASN A 332 5.06 -17.49 -14.31
CA ASN A 332 5.95 -18.61 -14.00
C ASN A 332 6.25 -18.73 -12.49
N LEU A 333 6.41 -17.60 -11.79
CA LEU A 333 6.51 -17.60 -10.32
C LEU A 333 5.26 -18.17 -9.66
N GLN A 334 4.07 -17.78 -10.14
CA GLN A 334 2.80 -18.30 -9.61
C GLN A 334 2.58 -19.78 -9.93
N ARG A 335 3.05 -20.25 -11.10
CA ARG A 335 3.06 -21.69 -11.45
C ARG A 335 3.94 -22.48 -10.48
N GLY A 336 5.17 -22.00 -10.21
CA GLY A 336 6.07 -22.64 -9.25
C GLY A 336 5.53 -22.63 -7.82
N LEU A 337 4.95 -21.51 -7.36
CA LEU A 337 4.27 -21.44 -6.08
C LEU A 337 3.12 -22.44 -5.97
N SER A 338 2.30 -22.54 -7.02
CA SER A 338 1.17 -23.46 -7.05
C SER A 338 1.65 -24.91 -6.94
N LEU A 339 2.77 -25.26 -7.57
CA LEU A 339 3.37 -26.60 -7.45
C LEU A 339 3.89 -26.90 -6.04
N LEU A 340 4.44 -25.90 -5.33
CA LEU A 340 5.01 -26.10 -4.00
C LEU A 340 3.95 -26.22 -2.92
N THR A 341 2.92 -25.38 -2.96
CA THR A 341 1.92 -25.30 -1.89
C THR A 341 0.51 -25.16 -2.45
N PRO A 342 -0.47 -25.97 -2.01
CA PRO A 342 -1.85 -25.87 -2.49
C PRO A 342 -2.59 -24.62 -1.99
N PHE A 343 -2.07 -24.00 -0.93
CA PHE A 343 -2.55 -22.73 -0.40
C PHE A 343 -1.39 -21.98 0.26
N SER A 344 -1.59 -20.68 0.49
CA SER A 344 -0.68 -19.83 1.23
C SER A 344 -1.42 -19.05 2.29
N ILE A 345 -0.74 -18.75 3.40
CA ILE A 345 -1.27 -17.87 4.44
C ILE A 345 -0.82 -16.46 4.12
N VAL A 346 -1.79 -15.58 3.87
CA VAL A 346 -1.56 -14.17 3.57
C VAL A 346 -1.86 -13.38 4.83
N GLN A 347 -0.96 -12.47 5.21
CA GLN A 347 -1.10 -11.58 6.37
C GLN A 347 -1.41 -10.13 5.96
N PHE A 348 -1.18 -9.80 4.70
CA PHE A 348 -1.25 -8.43 4.20
C PHE A 348 -1.61 -8.41 2.71
N GLU A 349 -2.53 -7.53 2.33
CA GLU A 349 -2.80 -7.19 0.95
C GLU A 349 -2.82 -5.67 0.75
N PRO A 350 -2.24 -5.14 -0.35
CA PRO A 350 -2.18 -3.69 -0.58
C PRO A 350 -3.54 -3.00 -0.71
N HIS A 351 -4.59 -3.75 -1.08
CA HIS A 351 -5.93 -3.23 -1.35
C HIS A 351 -6.94 -3.55 -0.23
N ILE A 352 -6.56 -4.33 0.78
CA ILE A 352 -7.42 -4.64 1.92
C ILE A 352 -6.94 -3.82 3.14
N PRO A 353 -7.83 -3.08 3.82
CA PRO A 353 -7.47 -2.34 5.02
C PRO A 353 -7.08 -3.29 6.16
N GLY A 354 -6.15 -2.85 7.02
CA GLY A 354 -5.75 -3.57 8.23
C GLY A 354 -4.82 -4.78 8.00
N THR A 355 -4.69 -5.62 9.01
CA THR A 355 -3.97 -6.89 8.93
C THR A 355 -4.98 -7.98 8.65
N VAL A 356 -4.77 -8.75 7.58
CA VAL A 356 -5.74 -9.77 7.16
C VAL A 356 -5.01 -11.10 7.21
N LEU A 357 -5.43 -11.99 8.11
CA LEU A 357 -4.98 -13.37 8.11
C LEU A 357 -6.01 -14.22 7.39
N HIS A 358 -5.73 -14.62 6.15
CA HIS A 358 -6.60 -15.54 5.43
C HIS A 358 -5.80 -16.54 4.60
N VAL A 359 -6.46 -17.64 4.26
CA VAL A 359 -5.91 -18.70 3.41
C VAL A 359 -6.24 -18.37 1.96
N ARG A 360 -5.21 -18.21 1.14
CA ARG A 360 -5.36 -18.01 -0.30
C ARG A 360 -5.07 -19.32 -1.03
N PRO A 361 -6.02 -19.87 -1.81
CA PRO A 361 -5.77 -21.06 -2.62
C PRO A 361 -4.73 -20.77 -3.71
N ALA A 362 -4.07 -21.82 -4.18
CA ALA A 362 -3.13 -21.71 -5.30
C ALA A 362 -3.83 -21.18 -6.56
N GLN A 363 -3.15 -20.28 -7.29
CA GLN A 363 -3.69 -19.68 -8.51
C GLN A 363 -3.90 -20.71 -9.63
N TYR A 364 -3.08 -21.77 -9.67
CA TYR A 364 -3.20 -22.86 -10.64
C TYR A 364 -3.53 -24.19 -9.94
N PRO A 365 -4.83 -24.52 -9.76
CA PRO A 365 -5.27 -25.70 -9.01
C PRO A 365 -4.71 -27.03 -9.53
N LEU A 366 -4.56 -27.18 -10.85
CA LEU A 366 -4.03 -28.41 -11.45
C LEU A 366 -2.54 -28.61 -11.12
N LEU A 367 -1.75 -27.52 -11.10
CA LEU A 367 -0.35 -27.59 -10.69
C LEU A 367 -0.22 -27.87 -9.18
N ALA A 368 -1.12 -27.32 -8.38
CA ALA A 368 -1.21 -27.64 -6.95
C ALA A 368 -1.53 -29.11 -6.70
N LEU A 369 -2.49 -29.68 -7.44
CA LEU A 369 -2.79 -31.10 -7.39
C LEU A 369 -1.56 -31.94 -7.75
N ALA A 370 -0.88 -31.59 -8.85
CA ALA A 370 0.34 -32.28 -9.27
C ALA A 370 1.44 -32.24 -8.18
N GLY A 371 1.61 -31.10 -7.51
CA GLY A 371 2.54 -30.94 -6.40
C GLY A 371 2.19 -31.78 -5.17
N CYS A 372 0.89 -31.88 -4.85
CA CYS A 372 0.40 -32.72 -3.76
C CYS A 372 0.56 -34.22 -4.05
N VAL A 373 0.30 -34.64 -5.29
CA VAL A 373 0.54 -36.01 -5.77
C VAL A 373 2.03 -36.33 -5.71
N LEU A 374 2.90 -35.45 -6.22
CA LEU A 374 4.35 -35.63 -6.16
C LEU A 374 4.84 -35.76 -4.71
N SER A 375 4.34 -34.91 -3.81
CA SER A 375 4.67 -34.97 -2.38
C SER A 375 4.28 -36.32 -1.75
N SER A 376 3.12 -36.85 -2.13
CA SER A 376 2.62 -38.15 -1.68
C SER A 376 3.45 -39.31 -2.23
N ILE A 377 3.87 -39.24 -3.50
CA ILE A 377 4.77 -40.22 -4.12
C ILE A 377 6.13 -40.24 -3.41
N VAL A 378 6.70 -39.05 -3.14
CA VAL A 378 7.98 -38.94 -2.41
C VAL A 378 7.85 -39.55 -1.01
N LEU A 379 6.76 -39.27 -0.28
CA LEU A 379 6.50 -39.88 1.01
C LEU A 379 6.49 -41.42 0.91
N LEU A 380 5.77 -41.98 -0.08
CA LEU A 380 5.70 -43.42 -0.29
C LEU A 380 7.08 -44.03 -0.57
N VAL A 381 7.90 -43.39 -1.41
CA VAL A 381 9.25 -43.86 -1.74
C VAL A 381 10.15 -43.86 -0.49
N VAL A 382 10.11 -42.80 0.31
CA VAL A 382 10.88 -42.70 1.56
C VAL A 382 10.44 -43.77 2.56
N ARG A 383 9.12 -43.95 2.74
CA ARG A 383 8.58 -44.96 3.66
C ARG A 383 8.88 -46.39 3.19
N ARG A 384 8.87 -46.64 1.88
CA ARG A 384 9.25 -47.93 1.29
C ARG A 384 10.72 -48.26 1.54
N ARG A 385 11.63 -47.29 1.36
CA ARG A 385 13.07 -47.47 1.64
C ARG A 385 13.34 -47.74 3.12
N ALA A 386 12.67 -47.02 4.00
CA ALA A 386 12.82 -47.21 5.45
C ALA A 386 12.24 -48.55 5.97
N ARG A 387 11.38 -49.21 5.19
CA ARG A 387 10.67 -50.44 5.59
C ARG A 387 10.69 -51.48 4.46
N ALA A 388 11.88 -51.76 3.95
CA ALA A 388 12.13 -52.63 2.80
C ALA A 388 11.57 -54.07 2.93
N THR A 389 11.12 -54.48 4.11
CA THR A 389 10.63 -55.82 4.45
C THR A 389 9.12 -56.04 4.29
N HIS A 390 8.33 -55.03 3.90
CA HIS A 390 6.87 -55.13 3.82
C HIS A 390 6.32 -54.93 2.39
N GLY A 391 5.32 -55.74 2.01
CA GLY A 391 4.66 -55.67 0.69
C GLY A 391 3.86 -54.37 0.49
N VAL A 392 3.72 -53.94 -0.77
CA VAL A 392 3.14 -52.63 -1.17
C VAL A 392 1.74 -52.41 -0.59
N GLY A 393 0.86 -53.43 -0.62
CA GLY A 393 -0.50 -53.31 -0.09
C GLY A 393 -0.55 -53.07 1.44
N SER A 394 0.42 -53.61 2.18
CA SER A 394 0.54 -53.33 3.61
C SER A 394 1.03 -51.90 3.84
N LEU A 395 2.03 -51.44 3.07
CA LEU A 395 2.57 -50.08 3.17
C LEU A 395 1.48 -49.01 3.01
N LEU A 396 0.59 -49.15 2.01
CA LEU A 396 -0.52 -48.21 1.83
C LEU A 396 -1.49 -48.20 3.02
N ARG A 397 -1.86 -49.38 3.55
CA ARG A 397 -2.76 -49.49 4.71
C ARG A 397 -2.21 -48.85 5.98
N TRP A 398 -0.90 -48.72 6.13
CA TRP A 398 -0.29 -48.08 7.30
C TRP A 398 -0.04 -46.58 7.11
N THR A 399 0.20 -46.16 5.88
CA THR A 399 0.62 -44.79 5.54
C THR A 399 -0.57 -43.93 5.12
N TRP A 400 -1.78 -44.49 4.96
CA TRP A 400 -2.95 -43.76 4.46
C TRP A 400 -3.24 -42.42 5.18
N PRO A 401 -3.12 -42.27 6.52
CA PRO A 401 -3.39 -40.98 7.15
C PRO A 401 -2.36 -39.92 6.76
N GLU A 402 -1.10 -40.34 6.62
CA GLU A 402 -0.01 -39.48 6.17
C GLU A 402 -0.18 -39.12 4.68
N LEU A 403 -0.66 -40.05 3.85
CA LEU A 403 -0.95 -39.80 2.43
C LEU A 403 -2.11 -38.84 2.24
N VAL A 404 -3.17 -38.96 3.02
CA VAL A 404 -4.29 -37.99 2.99
C VAL A 404 -3.77 -36.61 3.39
N LEU A 405 -2.92 -36.53 4.42
CA LEU A 405 -2.33 -35.27 4.85
C LEU A 405 -1.42 -34.64 3.78
N THR A 406 -0.56 -35.43 3.11
CA THR A 406 0.30 -34.91 2.03
C THR A 406 -0.46 -34.60 0.75
N LEU A 407 -1.53 -35.34 0.45
CA LEU A 407 -2.37 -35.08 -0.72
C LEU A 407 -3.22 -33.81 -0.57
N THR A 408 -3.56 -33.44 0.66
CA THR A 408 -4.36 -32.24 0.95
C THR A 408 -3.51 -31.00 1.19
N LEU A 409 -2.37 -31.13 1.88
CA LEU A 409 -1.54 -30.01 2.34
C LEU A 409 -0.20 -29.89 1.60
N GLY A 410 0.09 -30.82 0.68
CA GLY A 410 1.24 -30.75 -0.23
C GLY A 410 2.61 -30.84 0.46
N LEU A 411 3.58 -30.08 -0.07
CA LEU A 411 4.96 -30.08 0.38
C LEU A 411 5.13 -29.71 1.87
N PRO A 412 4.39 -28.73 2.45
CA PRO A 412 4.42 -28.46 3.89
C PRO A 412 4.19 -29.71 4.75
N ALA A 413 3.20 -30.53 4.42
CA ALA A 413 2.94 -31.77 5.14
C ALA A 413 4.05 -32.81 4.95
N LEU A 414 4.57 -32.96 3.73
CA LEU A 414 5.69 -33.84 3.46
C LEU A 414 6.91 -33.47 4.32
N LEU A 415 7.31 -32.20 4.30
CA LEU A 415 8.46 -31.71 5.07
C LEU A 415 8.29 -31.96 6.57
N MET A 416 7.09 -31.71 7.12
CA MET A 416 6.83 -31.97 8.54
C MET A 416 6.88 -33.46 8.89
N LEU A 417 6.33 -34.33 8.04
CA LEU A 417 6.34 -35.78 8.26
C LEU A 417 7.74 -36.40 8.11
N LEU A 418 8.61 -35.79 7.31
CA LEU A 418 10.02 -36.16 7.22
C LEU A 418 10.79 -35.72 8.46
N LEU A 419 10.52 -34.52 8.98
CA LEU A 419 11.20 -33.96 10.15
C LEU A 419 10.77 -34.62 11.47
N MET A 420 9.46 -34.76 11.70
CA MET A 420 8.89 -35.28 12.95
C MET A 420 8.73 -36.82 12.96
N GLY A 421 8.95 -37.46 11.82
CA GLY A 421 8.76 -38.89 11.63
C GLY A 421 7.28 -39.30 11.46
N PRO A 422 7.00 -40.62 11.43
CA PRO A 422 5.66 -41.12 11.13
C PRO A 422 4.65 -40.84 12.26
N LEU A 423 3.41 -40.59 11.84
CA LEU A 423 2.24 -40.44 12.72
C LEU A 423 1.68 -41.80 13.15
N THR A 424 2.00 -42.87 12.40
CA THR A 424 1.54 -44.23 12.66
C THR A 424 2.70 -45.19 12.93
N ARG A 425 2.53 -46.07 13.92
CA ARG A 425 3.40 -47.24 14.11
C ARG A 425 2.61 -48.55 14.00
N PRO A 426 3.23 -49.62 13.47
CA PRO A 426 2.67 -50.95 13.61
C PRO A 426 2.63 -51.30 15.10
N SER A 427 1.54 -51.95 15.53
CA SER A 427 1.54 -52.59 16.85
C SER A 427 2.63 -53.67 16.85
N PRO A 428 3.43 -53.81 17.93
CA PRO A 428 4.31 -54.97 18.04
C PRO A 428 3.48 -56.25 17.90
N PRO A 429 4.01 -57.31 17.29
CA PRO A 429 3.34 -58.61 17.34
C PRO A 429 3.11 -58.92 18.82
N CYS A 430 1.88 -59.25 19.21
CA CYS A 430 1.61 -59.76 20.54
C CYS A 430 2.59 -60.89 20.79
N CYS A 431 3.45 -60.78 21.81
CA CYS A 431 4.17 -61.93 22.33
C CYS A 431 3.12 -62.99 22.63
N SER A 432 3.15 -64.10 21.89
CA SER A 432 2.54 -65.34 22.33
C SER A 432 3.20 -65.66 23.67
N VAL A 433 2.45 -65.48 24.75
CA VAL A 433 2.78 -66.06 26.04
C VAL A 433 2.56 -67.56 25.86
N GLU A 434 3.66 -68.30 25.73
CA GLU A 434 3.69 -69.75 26.02
C GLU A 434 3.75 -69.96 27.53
#